data_AF-A0A970Q563-F1
#
_entry.id   AF-A0A970Q563-F1
#
_cell.length_a   1.000
_cell.length_b   1.000
_cell.length_c   1.000
_cell.angle_alpha   90.00
_cell.angle_beta   90.00
_cell.angle_gamma   90.00
#
_symmetry.space_group_name_H-M   'P 1'
#
loop_
_entity.id
_entity.type
_entity.pdbx_description
1 polymer ?
#
loop_
_entity_poly.entity_id
_entity_poly.type
_entity_poly.pdbx_seq_one_letter_code
_entity_poly.pdbx_strand_id
1 'polypeptide(L)'
;MQHYQKYTIYFFKTLFVIGIILALYLFITGLFTYILPFIIAWIVALLINPAVDVLQKKAKLPRGLISICFVLMFYALLTLLGIAGTTRLMVELSNILDRLPQYAVALRAATEDMVSYGQNIYINLPPETTELVKSSIVNLINSLTSVISVTIGRSMSLLTIVPKTLLFVLVTIISSYMMSKDMYEIRGFLASQVPKTALDRIKSVYNDLLKALGGFIRAQLTIMGITFLITISGLYLIGVSYALTMAIVIGVVDALPIFGTGTVIIPWAVINIFMDNYPKAIALLILYGVILVTRQIIEPKIMGRNIGLHPLATLISLYLGMRIFGVMGILIGPLTLIIIKALQKTMILPRWKKTKQP
;
A
#
# COMPACT_ATOMS: atom_id res chain seq x y z
N MET A 1 3.14 57.15 8.78
CA MET A 1 4.19 56.15 9.10
C MET A 1 3.65 54.75 9.48
N GLN A 2 2.52 54.61 10.18
CA GLN A 2 1.99 53.29 10.58
C GLN A 2 1.56 52.38 9.41
N HIS A 3 1.12 52.95 8.28
CA HIS A 3 0.75 52.16 7.09
C HIS A 3 1.95 51.46 6.44
N TYR A 4 3.12 52.09 6.41
CA TYR A 4 4.32 51.54 5.77
C TYR A 4 4.86 50.32 6.54
N GLN A 5 4.93 50.39 7.87
CA GLN A 5 5.38 49.28 8.72
C GLN A 5 4.52 48.02 8.56
N LYS A 6 3.21 48.18 8.32
CA LYS A 6 2.29 47.05 8.14
C LYS A 6 2.61 46.28 6.85
N TYR A 7 2.85 46.99 5.74
CA TYR A 7 3.20 46.37 4.45
C TYR A 7 4.58 45.70 4.47
N THR A 8 5.56 46.26 5.20
CA THR A 8 6.88 45.63 5.36
C THR A 8 6.77 44.30 6.09
N ILE A 9 5.97 44.22 7.16
CA ILE A 9 5.75 42.98 7.92
C ILE A 9 5.03 41.92 7.07
N TYR A 10 4.02 42.32 6.28
CA TYR A 10 3.35 41.38 5.37
C TYR A 10 4.32 40.90 4.30
N PHE A 11 5.09 41.79 3.66
CA PHE A 11 6.08 41.43 2.65
C PHE A 11 7.13 40.43 3.15
N PHE A 12 7.71 40.68 4.34
CA PHE A 12 8.66 39.74 4.96
C PHE A 12 8.01 38.40 5.33
N LYS A 13 6.76 38.39 5.78
CA LYS A 13 6.01 37.14 6.03
C LYS A 13 5.76 36.37 4.74
N THR A 14 5.39 37.04 3.65
CA THR A 14 5.15 36.37 2.36
C THR A 14 6.45 35.82 1.79
N LEU A 15 7.56 36.57 1.86
CA LEU A 15 8.88 36.12 1.42
C LEU A 15 9.38 34.93 2.25
N PHE A 16 9.16 34.95 3.56
CA PHE A 16 9.49 33.83 4.45
C PHE A 16 8.66 32.58 4.12
N VAL A 17 7.37 32.74 3.84
CA VAL A 17 6.49 31.63 3.43
C VAL A 17 6.90 31.07 2.07
N ILE A 18 7.23 31.92 1.09
CA ILE A 18 7.75 31.49 -0.22
C ILE A 18 9.08 30.76 -0.07
N GLY A 19 9.98 31.25 0.79
CA GLY A 19 11.24 30.60 1.12
C GLY A 19 11.04 29.22 1.76
N ILE A 20 10.08 29.09 2.69
CA ILE A 20 9.70 27.79 3.27
C ILE A 20 9.14 26.85 2.21
N ILE A 21 8.27 27.32 1.32
CA ILE A 21 7.67 26.50 0.26
C ILE A 21 8.74 26.02 -0.73
N LEU A 22 9.67 26.89 -1.12
CA LEU A 22 10.78 26.56 -2.00
C LEU A 22 11.77 25.58 -1.34
N ALA A 23 12.08 25.79 -0.05
CA ALA A 23 12.88 24.87 0.74
C ALA A 23 12.20 23.50 0.89
N LEU A 24 10.88 23.47 1.12
CA LEU A 24 10.10 22.23 1.15
C LEU A 24 10.13 21.52 -0.21
N TYR A 25 10.00 22.26 -1.31
CA TYR A 25 10.03 21.72 -2.67
C TYR A 25 11.39 21.09 -2.99
N LEU A 26 12.50 21.79 -2.71
CA LEU A 26 13.85 21.28 -2.89
C LEU A 26 14.15 20.10 -1.95
N PHE A 27 13.64 20.16 -0.71
CA PHE A 27 13.76 19.07 0.25
C PHE A 27 13.03 17.80 -0.23
N ILE A 28 11.80 17.93 -0.72
CA ILE A 28 10.98 16.81 -1.20
C ILE A 28 11.55 16.22 -2.49
N THR A 29 12.08 17.03 -3.41
CA THR A 29 12.54 16.57 -4.73
C THR A 29 13.99 16.09 -4.75
N GLY A 30 14.87 16.63 -3.89
CA GLY A 30 16.30 16.30 -3.89
C GLY A 30 16.78 15.53 -2.66
N LEU A 31 16.40 15.96 -1.46
CA LEU A 31 16.94 15.41 -0.20
C LEU A 31 16.14 14.23 0.37
N PHE A 32 14.87 14.13 0.03
CA PHE A 32 13.97 13.15 0.62
C PHE A 32 14.47 11.71 0.46
N THR A 33 14.98 11.35 -0.72
CA THR A 33 15.52 10.00 -1.00
C THR A 33 16.71 9.64 -0.10
N TYR A 34 17.55 10.61 0.26
CA TYR A 34 18.73 10.38 1.11
C TYR A 34 18.38 10.35 2.61
N ILE A 35 17.31 11.05 3.01
CA ILE A 35 16.84 11.08 4.39
C ILE A 35 15.86 9.92 4.66
N LEU A 36 15.29 9.33 3.60
CA LEU A 36 14.36 8.20 3.67
C LEU A 36 14.79 7.04 4.58
N PRO A 37 16.04 6.52 4.54
CA PRO A 37 16.45 5.43 5.44
C PRO A 37 16.36 5.84 6.92
N PHE A 38 16.62 7.11 7.25
CA PHE A 38 16.48 7.63 8.61
C PHE A 38 15.00 7.82 9.02
N ILE A 39 14.13 8.20 8.08
CA ILE A 39 12.68 8.30 8.33
C ILE A 39 12.10 6.92 8.61
N ILE A 40 12.42 5.93 7.76
CA ILE A 40 12.00 4.55 7.96
C ILE A 40 12.54 4.04 9.30
N ALA A 41 13.82 4.30 9.59
CA ALA A 41 14.42 3.90 10.84
C ALA A 41 13.73 4.49 12.07
N TRP A 42 13.34 5.77 12.01
CA TRP A 42 12.62 6.42 13.09
C TRP A 42 11.23 5.80 13.30
N ILE A 43 10.50 5.50 12.22
CA ILE A 43 9.21 4.81 12.29
C ILE A 43 9.38 3.43 12.93
N VAL A 44 10.36 2.65 12.48
CA VAL A 44 10.67 1.32 13.04
C VAL A 44 11.03 1.41 14.51
N ALA A 45 11.91 2.35 14.87
CA ALA A 45 12.27 2.61 16.27
C ALA A 45 11.04 2.94 17.12
N LEU A 46 10.14 3.81 16.63
CA LEU A 46 8.89 4.15 17.33
C LEU A 46 7.93 2.96 17.48
N LEU A 47 7.83 2.10 16.48
CA LEU A 47 6.99 0.89 16.51
C LEU A 47 7.48 -0.13 17.53
N ILE A 48 8.80 -0.32 17.60
CA ILE A 48 9.45 -1.28 18.47
C ILE A 48 9.55 -0.77 19.91
N ASN A 49 9.64 0.55 20.10
CA ASN A 49 9.92 1.18 21.39
C ASN A 49 8.99 0.76 22.54
N PRO A 50 7.65 0.65 22.38
CA PRO A 50 6.78 0.17 23.45
C PRO A 50 7.15 -1.22 23.95
N ALA A 51 7.54 -2.12 23.04
CA ALA A 51 7.97 -3.48 23.40
C ALA A 51 9.33 -3.45 24.11
N VAL A 52 10.27 -2.62 23.63
CA VAL A 52 11.57 -2.39 24.27
C VAL A 52 11.39 -1.83 25.68
N ASP A 53 10.53 -0.84 25.90
CA ASP A 53 10.28 -0.22 27.20
C ASP A 53 9.65 -1.24 28.19
N VAL A 54 8.71 -2.07 27.74
CA VAL A 54 8.10 -3.12 28.58
C VAL A 54 9.13 -4.17 28.98
N LEU A 55 9.95 -4.63 28.03
CA LEU A 55 10.95 -5.65 28.32
C LEU A 55 12.10 -5.08 29.16
N GLN A 56 12.50 -3.83 28.95
CA GLN A 56 13.50 -3.15 29.78
C GLN A 56 13.05 -3.10 31.24
N LYS A 57 11.79 -2.72 31.48
CA LYS A 57 11.21 -2.66 32.84
C LYS A 57 11.12 -4.04 33.51
N LYS A 58 10.78 -5.09 32.74
CA LYS A 58 10.61 -6.45 33.28
C LYS A 58 11.94 -7.21 33.45
N ALA A 59 12.82 -7.15 32.46
CA ALA A 59 14.04 -7.95 32.40
C ALA A 59 15.27 -7.24 33.00
N LYS A 60 15.19 -5.94 33.33
CA LYS A 60 16.31 -5.11 33.85
C LYS A 60 17.59 -5.17 33.01
N LEU A 61 17.48 -5.48 31.72
CA LEU A 61 18.61 -5.54 30.79
C LEU A 61 18.94 -4.14 30.22
N PRO A 62 20.19 -3.91 29.78
CA PRO A 62 20.56 -2.65 29.15
C PRO A 62 19.78 -2.47 27.85
N ARG A 63 19.24 -1.26 27.65
CA ARG A 63 18.37 -0.93 26.51
C ARG A 63 19.00 -1.22 25.15
N GLY A 64 20.32 -1.09 25.03
CA GLY A 64 21.06 -1.41 23.81
C GLY A 64 20.85 -2.86 23.35
N LEU A 65 20.96 -3.83 24.28
CA LEU A 65 20.76 -5.25 23.98
C LEU A 65 19.31 -5.56 23.60
N ILE A 66 18.35 -4.95 24.30
CA ILE A 66 16.93 -5.13 23.98
C ILE A 66 16.61 -4.52 22.60
N SER A 67 17.09 -3.29 22.34
CA SER A 67 16.86 -2.58 21.08
C SER A 67 17.44 -3.34 19.89
N ILE A 68 18.68 -3.81 19.98
CA ILE A 68 19.29 -4.56 18.86
C ILE A 68 18.55 -5.88 18.61
N CYS A 69 18.11 -6.57 19.67
CA CYS A 69 17.37 -7.82 19.54
C CYS A 69 16.02 -7.61 18.84
N PHE A 70 15.23 -6.62 19.26
CA PHE A 70 13.96 -6.32 18.61
C PHE A 70 14.11 -5.76 17.19
N VAL A 71 15.13 -4.93 16.92
CA VAL A 71 15.41 -4.40 15.58
C VAL A 71 15.76 -5.55 14.64
N LEU A 72 16.68 -6.43 15.04
CA LEU A 72 17.05 -7.61 14.25
C LEU A 72 15.85 -8.53 14.05
N MET A 73 15.04 -8.79 15.08
CA MET A 73 13.82 -9.60 14.98
C MET A 73 12.80 -8.98 14.01
N PHE A 74 12.60 -7.68 14.06
CA PHE A 74 11.68 -6.96 13.16
C PHE A 74 12.13 -7.07 11.70
N TYR A 75 13.40 -6.78 11.41
CA TYR A 75 13.93 -6.90 10.05
C TYR A 75 14.00 -8.34 9.58
N ALA A 76 14.34 -9.30 10.44
CA ALA A 76 14.33 -10.72 10.12
C ALA A 76 12.92 -11.22 9.78
N LEU A 77 11.90 -10.79 10.53
CA LEU A 77 10.51 -11.11 10.23
C LEU A 77 10.08 -10.49 8.89
N LEU A 78 10.45 -9.24 8.63
CA LEU A 78 10.15 -8.57 7.35
C LEU A 78 10.84 -9.26 6.17
N THR A 79 12.12 -9.63 6.30
CA THR A 79 12.84 -10.33 5.23
C THR A 79 12.29 -11.74 5.02
N LEU A 80 11.94 -12.45 6.09
CA LEU A 80 11.32 -13.77 6.02
C LEU A 80 9.96 -13.72 5.31
N LEU A 81 9.08 -12.79 5.71
CA LEU A 81 7.79 -12.58 5.05
C LEU A 81 7.97 -12.12 3.60
N GLY A 82 8.97 -11.28 3.34
CA GLY A 82 9.34 -10.83 2.00
C GLY A 82 9.78 -11.99 1.11
N ILE A 83 10.71 -12.82 1.56
CA ILE A 83 11.19 -14.01 0.84
C ILE A 83 10.06 -15.02 0.65
N ALA A 84 9.28 -15.33 1.70
CA ALA A 84 8.16 -16.26 1.59
C ALA A 84 7.08 -15.77 0.62
N GLY A 85 6.81 -14.45 0.61
CA GLY A 85 5.90 -13.82 -0.33
C GLY A 85 6.44 -13.85 -1.76
N THR A 86 7.68 -13.39 -1.98
CA THR A 86 8.28 -13.31 -3.32
C THR A 86 8.54 -14.69 -3.92
N THR A 87 9.05 -15.66 -3.15
CA THR A 87 9.28 -17.03 -3.65
C THR A 87 7.97 -17.71 -4.04
N ARG A 88 6.92 -17.62 -3.21
CA ARG A 88 5.60 -18.15 -3.56
C ARG A 88 5.01 -17.46 -4.78
N LEU A 89 5.13 -16.14 -4.88
CA LEU A 89 4.70 -15.39 -6.06
C LEU A 89 5.47 -15.81 -7.31
N MET A 90 6.80 -16.01 -7.21
CA MET A 90 7.62 -16.43 -8.34
C MET A 90 7.33 -17.86 -8.79
N VAL A 91 7.13 -18.80 -7.86
CA VAL A 91 6.73 -20.18 -8.17
C VAL A 91 5.34 -20.19 -8.82
N GLU A 92 4.39 -19.42 -8.30
CA GLU A 92 3.04 -19.36 -8.86
C GLU A 92 3.03 -18.67 -10.24
N LEU A 93 3.80 -17.59 -10.40
CA LEU A 93 4.00 -16.95 -11.71
C LEU A 93 4.66 -17.90 -12.70
N SER A 94 5.67 -18.68 -12.28
CA SER A 94 6.29 -19.71 -13.12
C SER A 94 5.27 -20.78 -13.53
N ASN A 95 4.47 -21.28 -12.58
CA ASN A 95 3.44 -22.29 -12.87
C ASN A 95 2.35 -21.76 -13.82
N ILE A 96 1.98 -20.49 -13.68
CA ILE A 96 1.03 -19.82 -14.59
C ILE A 96 1.66 -19.68 -15.97
N LEU A 97 2.94 -19.32 -16.05
CA LEU A 97 3.69 -19.18 -17.30
C LEU A 97 3.87 -20.50 -18.03
N ASP A 98 4.18 -21.58 -17.31
CA ASP A 98 4.34 -22.92 -17.89
C ASP A 98 3.00 -23.46 -18.43
N ARG A 99 1.88 -23.05 -17.83
CA ARG A 99 0.53 -23.42 -18.26
C ARG A 99 -0.10 -22.41 -19.22
N LEU A 100 0.52 -21.24 -19.41
CA LEU A 100 0.02 -20.18 -20.29
C LEU A 100 -0.12 -20.64 -21.75
N PRO A 101 0.82 -21.42 -22.32
CA PRO A 101 0.64 -22.02 -23.64
C PRO A 101 -0.56 -22.96 -23.70
N GLN A 102 -0.81 -23.74 -22.64
CA GLN A 102 -1.97 -24.64 -22.57
C GLN A 102 -3.28 -23.85 -22.45
N TYR A 103 -3.31 -22.75 -21.70
CA TYR A 103 -4.45 -21.84 -21.66
C TYR A 103 -4.67 -21.11 -22.99
N ALA A 104 -3.60 -20.75 -23.70
CA ALA A 104 -3.69 -20.17 -25.04
C ALA A 104 -4.24 -21.17 -26.07
N VAL A 105 -3.85 -22.45 -25.98
CA VAL A 105 -4.40 -23.53 -26.81
C VAL A 105 -5.87 -23.78 -26.47
N ALA A 106 -6.22 -23.85 -25.17
CA ALA A 106 -7.61 -24.00 -24.73
C ALA A 106 -8.49 -22.81 -25.17
N LEU A 107 -7.97 -21.58 -25.08
CA LEU A 107 -8.66 -20.39 -25.57
C LEU A 107 -8.83 -20.40 -27.10
N ARG A 108 -7.83 -20.86 -27.86
CA ARG A 108 -7.95 -21.02 -29.31
C ARG A 108 -8.99 -22.07 -29.68
N ALA A 109 -8.97 -23.24 -29.02
CA ALA A 109 -9.96 -24.29 -29.20
C ALA A 109 -11.38 -23.79 -28.87
N ALA A 110 -11.56 -23.12 -27.73
CA ALA A 110 -12.84 -22.52 -27.34
C ALA A 110 -13.29 -21.42 -28.33
N THR A 111 -12.37 -20.66 -28.92
CA THR A 111 -12.70 -19.66 -29.95
C THR A 111 -13.15 -20.36 -31.25
N GLU A 112 -12.52 -21.47 -31.62
CA GLU A 112 -12.90 -22.27 -32.78
C GLU A 112 -14.25 -22.94 -32.57
N ASP A 113 -14.52 -23.46 -31.38
CA ASP A 113 -15.82 -24.01 -30.98
C ASP A 113 -16.89 -22.91 -30.98
N MET A 114 -16.61 -21.72 -30.46
CA MET A 114 -17.56 -20.58 -30.50
C MET A 114 -17.86 -20.12 -31.93
N VAL A 115 -16.84 -20.04 -32.80
CA VAL A 115 -17.02 -19.65 -34.21
C VAL A 115 -17.84 -20.71 -34.95
N SER A 116 -17.57 -21.99 -34.73
CA SER A 116 -18.30 -23.08 -35.37
C SER A 116 -19.72 -23.26 -34.82
N TYR A 117 -19.96 -22.97 -33.53
CA TYR A 117 -21.31 -22.89 -32.96
C TYR A 117 -22.09 -21.69 -33.51
N GLY A 118 -21.44 -20.53 -33.63
CA GLY A 118 -22.03 -19.32 -34.23
C GLY A 118 -22.35 -19.46 -35.71
N GLN A 119 -21.54 -20.21 -36.47
CA GLN A 119 -21.82 -20.57 -37.87
C GLN A 119 -22.98 -21.57 -37.99
N ASN A 120 -23.15 -22.48 -37.04
CA ASN A 120 -24.30 -23.40 -36.99
C ASN A 120 -25.61 -22.68 -36.61
N ILE A 121 -25.54 -21.64 -35.78
CA ILE A 121 -26.67 -20.75 -35.47
C ILE A 121 -26.72 -19.61 -36.50
N TYR A 122 -26.93 -19.92 -37.78
CA TYR A 122 -27.39 -19.04 -38.89
C TYR A 122 -26.89 -17.56 -38.95
N ILE A 123 -25.74 -17.23 -38.36
CA ILE A 123 -25.09 -15.92 -38.51
C ILE A 123 -23.84 -16.17 -39.34
N ASN A 124 -23.93 -15.92 -40.64
CA ASN A 124 -22.78 -15.90 -41.53
C ASN A 124 -21.87 -14.72 -41.15
N LEU A 125 -21.01 -14.91 -40.14
CA LEU A 125 -19.96 -13.94 -39.84
C LEU A 125 -19.03 -13.84 -41.07
N PRO A 126 -18.78 -12.62 -41.60
CA PRO A 126 -17.83 -12.44 -42.69
C PRO A 126 -16.44 -12.97 -42.28
N PRO A 127 -15.69 -13.61 -43.20
CA PRO A 127 -14.37 -14.20 -42.91
C PRO A 127 -13.40 -13.23 -42.23
N GLU A 128 -13.48 -11.95 -42.60
CA GLU A 128 -12.68 -10.86 -42.05
C GLU A 128 -12.93 -10.63 -40.55
N THR A 129 -14.18 -10.78 -40.07
CA THR A 129 -14.50 -10.63 -38.63
C THR A 129 -13.96 -11.77 -37.80
N THR A 130 -13.97 -13.00 -38.34
CA THR A 130 -13.40 -14.18 -37.67
C THR A 130 -11.88 -14.12 -37.59
N GLU A 131 -11.20 -13.63 -38.63
CA GLU A 131 -9.74 -13.44 -38.60
C GLU A 131 -9.32 -12.27 -37.68
N LEU A 132 -10.09 -11.19 -37.64
CA LEU A 132 -9.84 -10.06 -36.72
C LEU A 132 -9.95 -10.47 -35.25
N VAL A 133 -10.93 -11.30 -34.89
CA VAL A 133 -11.09 -11.83 -33.52
C VAL A 133 -9.95 -12.79 -33.19
N LYS A 134 -9.62 -13.75 -34.07
CA LYS A 134 -8.51 -14.69 -33.88
C LYS A 134 -7.17 -13.97 -33.72
N SER A 135 -6.87 -13.01 -34.60
CA SER A 135 -5.61 -12.24 -34.56
C SER A 135 -5.51 -11.33 -33.34
N SER A 136 -6.61 -10.71 -32.91
CA SER A 136 -6.64 -9.87 -31.70
C SER A 136 -6.38 -10.67 -30.43
N ILE A 137 -6.94 -11.87 -30.32
CA ILE A 137 -6.70 -12.78 -29.18
C ILE A 137 -5.24 -13.24 -29.17
N VAL A 138 -4.68 -13.62 -30.32
CA VAL A 138 -3.27 -14.01 -30.42
C VAL A 138 -2.33 -12.85 -30.08
N ASN A 139 -2.64 -11.63 -30.53
CA ASN A 139 -1.86 -10.44 -30.22
C ASN A 139 -1.95 -10.07 -28.73
N LEU A 140 -3.12 -10.24 -28.10
CA LEU A 140 -3.29 -10.05 -26.66
C LEU A 140 -2.43 -11.05 -25.86
N ILE A 141 -2.44 -12.34 -26.25
CA ILE A 141 -1.62 -13.39 -25.63
C ILE A 141 -0.12 -13.08 -25.79
N ASN A 142 0.32 -12.67 -26.98
CA ASN A 142 1.71 -12.32 -27.23
C ASN A 142 2.15 -11.07 -26.43
N SER A 143 1.26 -10.09 -26.28
CA SER A 143 1.51 -8.88 -25.48
C SER A 143 1.59 -9.17 -23.98
N LEU A 144 0.75 -10.08 -23.49
CA LEU A 144 0.83 -10.55 -22.09
C LEU A 144 2.15 -11.30 -21.86
N THR A 145 2.54 -12.15 -22.80
CA THR A 145 3.81 -12.90 -22.74
C THR A 145 5.02 -11.98 -22.78
N SER A 146 5.00 -10.90 -23.59
CA SER A 146 6.09 -9.92 -23.66
C SER A 146 6.19 -9.05 -22.40
N VAL A 147 5.08 -8.61 -21.82
CA VAL A 147 5.06 -7.85 -20.55
C VAL A 147 5.60 -8.70 -19.40
N ILE A 148 5.23 -9.98 -19.34
CA ILE A 148 5.69 -10.88 -18.29
C ILE A 148 7.18 -11.22 -18.47
N SER A 149 7.63 -11.51 -19.69
CA SER A 149 9.04 -11.79 -19.98
C SER A 149 9.96 -10.57 -19.79
N VAL A 150 9.49 -9.35 -20.08
CA VAL A 150 10.21 -8.10 -19.73
C VAL A 150 10.28 -7.90 -18.21
N THR A 151 9.23 -8.29 -17.47
CA THR A 151 9.21 -8.22 -16.00
C THR A 151 10.21 -9.21 -15.38
N ILE A 152 10.36 -10.40 -15.97
CA ILE A 152 11.39 -11.40 -15.61
C ILE A 152 12.79 -10.95 -16.07
N GLY A 153 12.94 -10.38 -17.27
CA GLY A 153 14.22 -9.83 -17.75
C GLY A 153 14.75 -8.71 -16.85
N ARG A 154 13.86 -7.90 -16.25
CA ARG A 154 14.22 -6.92 -15.22
C ARG A 154 14.67 -7.54 -13.91
N SER A 155 14.25 -8.77 -13.59
CA SER A 155 14.78 -9.51 -12.43
C SER A 155 16.25 -9.93 -12.61
N MET A 156 16.71 -10.16 -13.85
CA MET A 156 18.15 -10.36 -14.16
C MET A 156 18.98 -9.07 -14.00
N SER A 157 18.35 -7.88 -14.06
CA SER A 157 19.02 -6.59 -13.81
C SER A 157 19.24 -6.27 -12.32
N LEU A 158 18.82 -7.15 -11.41
CA LEU A 158 19.01 -6.97 -9.96
C LEU A 158 20.50 -6.96 -9.55
N LEU A 159 21.40 -7.50 -10.38
CA LEU A 159 22.84 -7.52 -10.11
C LEU A 159 23.49 -6.13 -10.12
N THR A 160 22.94 -5.14 -10.82
CA THR A 160 23.48 -3.77 -10.86
C THR A 160 22.92 -2.85 -9.76
N ILE A 161 21.93 -3.32 -8.97
CA ILE A 161 21.26 -2.54 -7.91
C ILE A 161 21.79 -2.90 -6.50
N VAL A 162 22.52 -4.01 -6.37
CA VAL A 162 22.97 -4.57 -5.08
C VAL A 162 23.71 -3.55 -4.19
N PRO A 163 24.68 -2.75 -4.66
CA PRO A 163 25.46 -1.89 -3.77
C PRO A 163 24.64 -0.77 -3.14
N LYS A 164 23.75 -0.13 -3.92
CA LYS A 164 22.91 0.99 -3.45
C LYS A 164 21.85 0.52 -2.46
N THR A 165 21.21 -0.62 -2.73
CA THR A 165 20.19 -1.19 -1.84
C THR A 165 20.81 -1.74 -0.57
N LEU A 166 21.99 -2.37 -0.65
CA LEU A 166 22.70 -2.86 0.52
C LEU A 166 23.05 -1.71 1.48
N LEU A 167 23.62 -0.63 0.97
CA LEU A 167 23.91 0.56 1.77
C LEU A 167 22.65 1.15 2.39
N PHE A 168 21.57 1.28 1.62
CA PHE A 168 20.28 1.76 2.13
C PHE A 168 19.76 0.90 3.29
N VAL A 169 19.78 -0.43 3.14
CA VAL A 169 19.31 -1.38 4.17
C VAL A 169 20.18 -1.29 5.41
N LEU A 170 21.51 -1.31 5.25
CA LEU A 170 22.46 -1.22 6.37
C LEU A 170 22.28 0.08 7.16
N VAL A 171 22.23 1.23 6.46
CA VAL A 171 22.01 2.53 7.09
C VAL A 171 20.68 2.56 7.83
N THR A 172 19.61 2.00 7.24
CA THR A 172 18.29 1.93 7.88
C THR A 172 18.33 1.08 9.17
N ILE A 173 18.97 -0.10 9.14
CA ILE A 173 19.06 -1.00 10.30
C ILE A 173 19.87 -0.34 11.43
N ILE A 174 21.06 0.20 11.10
CA ILE A 174 21.94 0.85 12.07
C ILE A 174 21.24 2.07 12.68
N SER A 175 20.60 2.90 11.84
CA SER A 175 19.86 4.07 12.30
C SER A 175 18.68 3.67 13.19
N SER A 176 17.97 2.58 12.88
CA SER A 176 16.85 2.09 13.69
C SER A 176 17.32 1.67 15.07
N TYR A 177 18.45 0.95 15.12
CA TYR A 177 19.08 0.56 16.37
C TYR A 177 19.49 1.77 17.20
N MET A 178 20.24 2.72 16.62
CA MET A 178 20.71 3.92 17.33
C MET A 178 19.53 4.75 17.84
N MET A 179 18.53 4.99 16.99
CA MET A 179 17.33 5.75 17.35
C MET A 179 16.48 5.05 18.41
N SER A 180 16.40 3.72 18.41
CA SER A 180 15.70 2.95 19.46
C SER A 180 16.47 2.95 20.78
N LYS A 181 17.80 2.81 20.73
CA LYS A 181 18.68 2.83 21.90
C LYS A 181 18.64 4.19 22.59
N ASP A 182 18.82 5.27 21.83
CA ASP A 182 19.00 6.62 22.35
C ASP A 182 17.68 7.43 22.33
N MET A 183 16.54 6.75 22.22
CA MET A 183 15.20 7.35 22.09
C MET A 183 14.88 8.39 23.18
N TYR A 184 15.31 8.17 24.44
CA TYR A 184 15.09 9.15 25.51
C TYR A 184 15.93 10.41 25.33
N GLU A 185 17.20 10.27 24.95
CA GLU A 185 18.10 11.40 24.70
C GLU A 185 17.65 12.20 23.47
N ILE A 186 17.31 11.52 22.37
CA ILE A 186 16.79 12.16 21.16
C ILE A 186 15.51 12.93 21.46
N ARG A 187 14.57 12.35 22.21
CA ARG A 187 13.34 13.05 22.62
C ARG A 187 13.62 14.23 23.55
N GLY A 188 14.58 14.09 24.47
CA GLY A 188 15.00 15.16 25.39
C GLY A 188 15.64 16.34 24.64
N PHE A 189 16.52 16.04 23.68
CA PHE A 189 17.13 17.04 22.80
C PHE A 189 16.08 17.75 21.94
N LEU A 190 15.21 17.01 21.25
CA LEU A 190 14.15 17.61 20.44
C LEU A 190 13.19 18.47 21.29
N ALA A 191 12.91 18.04 22.52
CA ALA A 191 12.10 18.80 23.47
C ALA A 191 12.78 20.10 23.91
N SER A 192 14.11 20.13 24.05
CA SER A 192 14.84 21.32 24.49
C SER A 192 14.97 22.39 23.40
N GLN A 193 14.90 22.00 22.12
CA GLN A 193 14.95 22.94 20.99
C GLN A 193 13.65 23.70 20.74
N VAL A 194 12.55 23.29 21.40
CA VAL A 194 11.21 23.85 21.14
C VAL A 194 10.70 24.61 22.36
N PRO A 195 10.16 25.85 22.20
CA PRO A 195 9.54 26.58 23.30
C PRO A 195 8.43 25.77 23.96
N LYS A 196 8.34 25.82 25.31
CA LYS A 196 7.37 25.02 26.10
C LYS A 196 5.92 25.13 25.60
N THR A 197 5.50 26.33 25.18
CA THR A 197 4.16 26.59 24.62
C THR A 197 3.90 25.86 23.30
N ALA A 198 4.92 25.66 22.47
CA ALA A 198 4.82 24.85 21.25
C ALA A 198 4.92 23.35 21.54
N LEU A 199 5.69 22.97 22.56
CA LEU A 199 5.90 21.58 22.96
C LEU A 199 4.60 20.90 23.43
N ASP A 200 3.78 21.61 24.22
CA ASP A 200 2.49 21.08 24.67
C ASP A 200 1.51 20.91 23.50
N ARG A 201 1.54 21.83 22.53
CA ARG A 201 0.76 21.70 21.28
C ARG A 201 1.22 20.49 20.46
N ILE A 202 2.53 20.31 20.31
CA ILE A 202 3.10 19.17 19.57
C ILE A 202 2.75 17.84 20.25
N LYS A 203 2.84 17.75 21.58
CA LYS A 203 2.42 16.55 22.33
C LYS A 203 0.94 16.23 22.12
N SER A 204 0.07 17.24 22.15
CA SER A 204 -1.35 17.04 21.86
C SER A 204 -1.58 16.53 20.44
N VAL A 205 -0.89 17.07 19.43
CA VAL A 205 -0.97 16.60 18.03
C VAL A 205 -0.45 15.18 17.90
N TYR A 206 0.68 14.87 18.52
CA TYR A 206 1.28 13.54 18.50
C TYR A 206 0.35 12.48 19.08
N ASN A 207 -0.29 12.77 20.21
CA ASN A 207 -1.25 11.86 20.84
C ASN A 207 -2.52 11.67 19.99
N ASP A 208 -3.04 12.74 19.38
CA ASP A 208 -4.18 12.67 18.45
C ASP A 208 -3.83 11.85 17.21
N LEU A 209 -2.63 12.05 16.64
CA LEU A 209 -2.13 11.28 15.49
C LEU A 209 -1.94 9.80 15.84
N LEU A 210 -1.31 9.48 16.97
CA LEU A 210 -1.16 8.09 17.40
C LEU A 210 -2.50 7.40 17.61
N LYS A 211 -3.50 8.09 18.20
CA LYS A 211 -4.86 7.55 18.35
C LYS A 211 -5.53 7.34 17.00
N ALA A 212 -5.38 8.28 16.06
CA ALA A 212 -5.94 8.17 14.72
C ALA A 212 -5.29 7.04 13.90
N LEU A 213 -3.96 6.95 13.91
CA LEU A 213 -3.19 5.90 13.23
C LEU A 213 -3.43 4.53 13.85
N GLY A 214 -3.41 4.42 15.18
CA GLY A 214 -3.73 3.19 15.89
C GLY A 214 -5.17 2.74 15.62
N GLY A 215 -6.12 3.69 15.57
CA GLY A 215 -7.50 3.43 15.17
C GLY A 215 -7.62 2.94 13.73
N PHE A 216 -6.90 3.57 12.79
CA PHE A 216 -6.86 3.16 11.39
C PHE A 216 -6.23 1.78 11.19
N ILE A 217 -5.07 1.50 11.80
CA ILE A 217 -4.41 0.19 11.71
C ILE A 217 -5.31 -0.88 12.31
N ARG A 218 -5.92 -0.63 13.48
CA ARG A 218 -6.85 -1.58 14.09
C ARG A 218 -8.07 -1.83 13.22
N ALA A 219 -8.63 -0.77 12.61
CA ALA A 219 -9.73 -0.88 11.67
C ALA A 219 -9.35 -1.74 10.46
N GLN A 220 -8.20 -1.44 9.85
CA GLN A 220 -7.70 -2.15 8.67
C GLN A 220 -7.40 -3.61 8.96
N LEU A 221 -6.73 -3.92 10.08
CA LEU A 221 -6.47 -5.30 10.49
C LEU A 221 -7.76 -6.08 10.78
N THR A 222 -8.77 -5.41 11.35
CA THR A 222 -10.08 -6.03 11.59
C THR A 222 -10.79 -6.33 10.27
N ILE A 223 -10.81 -5.39 9.33
CA ILE A 223 -11.41 -5.57 8.00
C ILE A 223 -10.69 -6.69 7.25
N MET A 224 -9.35 -6.66 7.21
CA MET A 224 -8.54 -7.70 6.57
C MET A 224 -8.74 -9.08 7.20
N GLY A 225 -8.86 -9.15 8.52
CA GLY A 225 -9.14 -10.42 9.21
C GLY A 225 -10.50 -10.99 8.82
N ILE A 226 -11.53 -10.14 8.74
CA ILE A 226 -12.87 -10.55 8.32
C ILE A 226 -12.89 -10.98 6.85
N THR A 227 -12.29 -10.20 5.95
CA THR A 227 -12.24 -10.55 4.51
C THR A 227 -11.43 -11.82 4.27
N PHE A 228 -10.34 -12.03 5.01
CA PHE A 228 -9.57 -13.28 4.97
C PHE A 228 -10.40 -14.48 5.41
N LEU A 229 -11.12 -14.38 6.53
CA LEU A 229 -11.99 -15.46 7.03
C LEU A 229 -13.10 -15.81 6.05
N ILE A 230 -13.76 -14.81 5.45
CA ILE A 230 -14.78 -15.02 4.43
C ILE A 230 -14.17 -15.70 3.20
N THR A 231 -12.99 -15.25 2.77
CA THR A 231 -12.31 -15.78 1.59
C THR A 231 -11.92 -17.24 1.80
N ILE A 232 -11.29 -17.59 2.91
CA ILE A 232 -10.87 -18.97 3.18
C ILE A 232 -12.07 -19.91 3.32
N SER A 233 -13.10 -19.51 4.09
CA SER A 233 -14.31 -20.31 4.25
C SER A 233 -15.04 -20.50 2.92
N GLY A 234 -15.16 -19.44 2.13
CA GLY A 234 -15.75 -19.50 0.79
C GLY A 234 -14.99 -20.44 -0.14
N LEU A 235 -13.66 -20.38 -0.16
CA LEU A 235 -12.85 -21.26 -1.00
C LEU A 235 -12.91 -22.73 -0.55
N TYR A 236 -13.02 -23.01 0.76
CA TYR A 236 -13.26 -24.36 1.25
C TYR A 236 -14.64 -24.89 0.83
N LEU A 237 -15.68 -24.06 0.91
CA LEU A 237 -17.04 -24.44 0.47
C LEU A 237 -17.11 -24.70 -1.04
N ILE A 238 -16.30 -23.99 -1.84
CA ILE A 238 -16.18 -24.20 -3.28
C ILE A 238 -15.40 -25.50 -3.61
N GLY A 239 -14.75 -26.14 -2.62
CA GLY A 239 -13.96 -27.36 -2.82
C GLY A 239 -12.59 -27.10 -3.46
N VAL A 240 -12.01 -25.92 -3.25
CA VAL A 240 -10.65 -25.63 -3.74
C VAL A 240 -9.62 -26.34 -2.86
N SER A 241 -8.88 -27.29 -3.42
CA SER A 241 -7.89 -28.11 -2.69
C SER A 241 -6.79 -27.28 -1.99
N TYR A 242 -6.47 -26.10 -2.51
CA TYR A 242 -5.47 -25.16 -2.00
C TYR A 242 -6.10 -23.86 -1.45
N ALA A 243 -7.30 -23.96 -0.87
CA ALA A 243 -8.09 -22.84 -0.34
C ALA A 243 -7.30 -21.93 0.63
N LEU A 244 -6.58 -22.50 1.60
CA LEU A 244 -5.77 -21.74 2.54
C LEU A 244 -4.67 -20.91 1.84
N THR A 245 -3.98 -21.53 0.87
CA THR A 245 -2.92 -20.86 0.11
C THR A 245 -3.49 -19.71 -0.71
N MET A 246 -4.60 -19.93 -1.41
CA MET A 246 -5.26 -18.88 -2.20
C MET A 246 -5.81 -17.76 -1.31
N ALA A 247 -6.38 -18.08 -0.16
CA ALA A 247 -6.85 -17.07 0.78
C ALA A 247 -5.71 -16.18 1.28
N ILE A 248 -4.52 -16.73 1.49
CA ILE A 248 -3.32 -15.95 1.86
C ILE A 248 -2.91 -15.03 0.71
N VAL A 249 -2.84 -15.54 -0.52
CA VAL A 249 -2.50 -14.73 -1.70
C VAL A 249 -3.51 -13.59 -1.89
N ILE A 250 -4.81 -13.92 -1.84
CA ILE A 250 -5.90 -12.95 -1.97
C ILE A 250 -5.84 -11.91 -0.83
N GLY A 251 -5.58 -12.34 0.41
CA GLY A 251 -5.45 -11.43 1.55
C GLY A 251 -4.25 -10.48 1.44
N VAL A 252 -3.13 -10.94 0.90
CA VAL A 252 -1.97 -10.09 0.62
C VAL A 252 -2.26 -9.08 -0.50
N VAL A 253 -2.92 -9.53 -1.57
CA VAL A 253 -3.33 -8.64 -2.68
C VAL A 253 -4.35 -7.61 -2.19
N ASP A 254 -5.30 -8.00 -1.35
CA ASP A 254 -6.33 -7.14 -0.76
C ASP A 254 -5.77 -6.13 0.26
N ALA A 255 -4.61 -6.43 0.84
CA ALA A 255 -3.88 -5.50 1.71
C ALA A 255 -3.34 -4.28 0.92
N LEU A 256 -3.18 -4.41 -0.39
CA LEU A 256 -2.68 -3.33 -1.24
C LEU A 256 -3.82 -2.34 -1.55
N PRO A 257 -3.64 -1.03 -1.41
CA PRO A 257 -4.77 -0.09 -1.54
C PRO A 257 -5.35 0.06 -2.97
N ILE A 258 -4.62 -0.37 -4.00
CA ILE A 258 -5.08 -0.36 -5.41
C ILE A 258 -5.72 -1.70 -5.79
N PHE A 259 -5.23 -2.79 -5.21
CA PHE A 259 -5.63 -4.13 -5.60
C PHE A 259 -6.65 -4.66 -4.57
N GLY A 260 -7.71 -5.29 -5.08
CA GLY A 260 -8.73 -5.88 -4.22
C GLY A 260 -8.74 -7.39 -4.39
N THR A 261 -9.53 -8.07 -3.57
CA THR A 261 -9.83 -9.49 -3.77
C THR A 261 -10.29 -9.82 -5.20
N GLY A 262 -10.98 -8.88 -5.86
CA GLY A 262 -11.42 -8.99 -7.25
C GLY A 262 -10.29 -9.14 -8.27
N THR A 263 -9.09 -8.63 -7.98
CA THR A 263 -7.93 -8.75 -8.86
C THR A 263 -7.54 -10.22 -9.09
N VAL A 264 -7.77 -11.08 -8.10
CA VAL A 264 -7.46 -12.52 -8.20
C VAL A 264 -8.73 -13.32 -8.55
N ILE A 265 -9.86 -13.01 -7.91
CA ILE A 265 -11.08 -13.81 -8.05
C ILE A 265 -11.72 -13.64 -9.44
N ILE A 266 -11.71 -12.43 -10.03
CA ILE A 266 -12.35 -12.19 -11.34
C ILE A 266 -11.63 -12.92 -12.48
N PRO A 267 -10.30 -12.78 -12.68
CA PRO A 267 -9.62 -13.55 -13.72
C PRO A 267 -9.75 -15.06 -13.51
N TRP A 268 -9.75 -15.51 -12.25
CA TRP A 268 -9.91 -16.93 -11.94
C TRP A 268 -11.30 -17.46 -12.29
N ALA A 269 -12.36 -16.69 -12.02
CA ALA A 269 -13.71 -17.04 -12.44
C ALA A 269 -13.81 -17.13 -13.97
N VAL A 270 -13.23 -16.15 -14.68
CA VAL A 270 -13.17 -16.12 -16.15
C VAL A 270 -12.46 -17.36 -16.72
N ILE A 271 -11.33 -17.76 -16.15
CA ILE A 271 -10.63 -18.99 -16.55
C ILE A 271 -11.51 -20.23 -16.35
N ASN A 272 -12.25 -20.32 -15.24
CA ASN A 272 -13.16 -21.45 -15.00
C ASN A 272 -14.34 -21.48 -15.98
N ILE A 273 -14.83 -20.32 -16.44
CA ILE A 273 -15.84 -20.24 -17.52
C ILE A 273 -15.28 -20.84 -18.81
N PHE A 274 -14.04 -20.48 -19.16
CA PHE A 274 -13.37 -21.01 -20.37
C PHE A 274 -12.99 -22.50 -20.28
N MET A 275 -12.96 -23.07 -19.08
CA MET A 275 -12.71 -24.49 -18.85
C MET A 275 -14.01 -25.31 -18.69
N ASP A 276 -15.16 -24.75 -19.07
CA ASP A 276 -16.49 -25.34 -18.88
C ASP A 276 -16.86 -25.68 -17.43
N ASN A 277 -16.15 -25.09 -16.47
CA ASN A 277 -16.43 -25.24 -15.05
C ASN A 277 -17.30 -24.09 -14.52
N TYR A 278 -18.49 -23.95 -15.11
CA TYR A 278 -19.48 -22.94 -14.76
C TYR A 278 -19.87 -22.93 -13.27
N PRO A 279 -20.07 -24.09 -12.59
CA PRO A 279 -20.44 -24.09 -11.17
C PRO A 279 -19.37 -23.41 -10.30
N LYS A 280 -18.09 -23.69 -10.56
CA LYS A 280 -16.98 -23.10 -9.81
C LYS A 280 -16.79 -21.62 -10.12
N ALA A 281 -16.97 -21.21 -11.38
CA ALA A 281 -16.92 -19.81 -11.78
C ALA A 281 -18.00 -18.96 -11.09
N ILE A 282 -19.24 -19.46 -11.10
CA ILE A 282 -20.38 -18.78 -10.46
C ILE A 282 -20.15 -18.68 -8.95
N ALA A 283 -19.69 -19.76 -8.32
CA ALA A 283 -19.42 -19.76 -6.88
C ALA A 283 -18.29 -18.78 -6.49
N LEU A 284 -17.25 -18.64 -7.32
CA LEU A 284 -16.20 -17.62 -7.15
C LEU A 284 -16.76 -16.19 -7.28
N LEU A 285 -17.64 -15.93 -8.24
CA LEU A 285 -18.28 -14.61 -8.40
C LEU A 285 -19.23 -14.27 -7.24
N ILE A 286 -19.99 -15.25 -6.74
CA ILE A 286 -20.82 -15.09 -5.54
C ILE A 286 -19.93 -14.77 -4.33
N LEU A 287 -18.83 -15.51 -4.14
CA LEU A 287 -17.86 -15.23 -3.08
C LEU A 287 -17.30 -13.80 -3.18
N TYR A 288 -16.94 -13.36 -4.39
CA TYR A 288 -16.49 -11.98 -4.61
C TYR A 288 -17.58 -10.96 -4.24
N GLY A 289 -18.83 -11.19 -4.63
CA GLY A 289 -19.97 -10.35 -4.27
C GLY A 289 -20.15 -10.24 -2.75
N VAL A 290 -20.07 -11.36 -2.03
CA VAL A 290 -20.16 -11.39 -0.56
C VAL A 290 -19.02 -10.58 0.07
N ILE A 291 -17.79 -10.73 -0.41
CA ILE A 291 -16.64 -9.95 0.08
C ILE A 291 -16.87 -8.46 -0.15
N LEU A 292 -17.34 -8.06 -1.33
CA LEU A 292 -17.55 -6.68 -1.72
C LEU A 292 -18.65 -6.01 -0.87
N VAL A 293 -19.79 -6.68 -0.71
CA VAL A 293 -20.90 -6.22 0.14
C VAL A 293 -20.45 -6.10 1.60
N THR A 294 -19.74 -7.12 2.10
CA THR A 294 -19.24 -7.11 3.48
C THR A 294 -18.31 -5.94 3.70
N ARG A 295 -17.37 -5.70 2.78
CA ARG A 295 -16.45 -4.57 2.86
C ARG A 295 -17.20 -3.24 2.84
N GLN A 296 -18.17 -3.09 1.95
CA GLN A 296 -18.95 -1.85 1.84
C GLN A 296 -19.84 -1.55 3.06
N ILE A 297 -20.21 -2.57 3.83
CA ILE A 297 -20.95 -2.41 5.10
C ILE A 297 -19.98 -2.18 6.28
N ILE A 298 -18.92 -2.96 6.36
CA ILE A 298 -18.01 -3.00 7.51
C ILE A 298 -17.05 -1.82 7.48
N GLU A 299 -16.51 -1.47 6.32
CA GLU A 299 -15.52 -0.41 6.16
C GLU A 299 -16.05 0.95 6.70
N PRO A 300 -17.24 1.45 6.30
CA PRO A 300 -17.77 2.67 6.90
C PRO A 300 -18.18 2.50 8.37
N LYS A 301 -18.57 1.31 8.85
CA LYS A 301 -18.89 1.12 10.28
C LYS A 301 -17.66 1.14 11.18
N ILE A 302 -16.55 0.55 10.72
CA ILE A 302 -15.29 0.46 11.46
C ILE A 302 -14.46 1.75 11.27
N MET A 303 -14.49 2.37 10.09
CA MET A 303 -13.78 3.63 9.79
C MET A 303 -14.57 4.88 10.20
N GLY A 304 -15.90 4.79 10.26
CA GLY A 304 -16.83 5.92 10.19
C GLY A 304 -17.01 6.75 11.44
N ARG A 305 -16.05 6.85 12.35
CA ARG A 305 -16.16 7.84 13.43
C ARG A 305 -15.00 8.78 13.66
N ASN A 306 -13.86 8.69 12.95
CA ASN A 306 -12.71 9.52 13.35
C ASN A 306 -11.78 10.11 12.28
N ILE A 307 -11.99 9.91 10.97
CA ILE A 307 -11.02 10.45 10.01
C ILE A 307 -11.48 11.82 9.46
N GLY A 308 -12.78 11.99 9.15
CA GLY A 308 -13.38 13.26 8.72
C GLY A 308 -12.67 13.95 7.54
N LEU A 309 -11.87 13.22 6.77
CA LEU A 309 -11.17 13.75 5.60
C LEU A 309 -12.15 13.77 4.44
N HIS A 310 -12.10 14.83 3.64
CA HIS A 310 -12.93 14.93 2.45
C HIS A 310 -12.46 13.87 1.42
N PRO A 311 -13.35 13.01 0.87
CA PRO A 311 -12.96 11.92 -0.03
C PRO A 311 -12.13 12.36 -1.24
N LEU A 312 -12.48 13.50 -1.84
CA LEU A 312 -11.70 14.09 -2.93
C LEU A 312 -10.27 14.47 -2.51
N ALA A 313 -10.09 14.99 -1.29
CA ALA A 313 -8.77 15.34 -0.78
C ALA A 313 -7.93 14.09 -0.52
N THR A 314 -8.55 13.00 -0.07
CA THR A 314 -7.89 11.70 0.07
C THR A 314 -7.47 11.15 -1.29
N LEU A 315 -8.33 11.21 -2.29
CA LEU A 315 -8.02 10.82 -3.68
C LEU A 315 -6.88 11.63 -4.28
N ILE A 316 -6.91 12.94 -4.14
CA ILE A 316 -5.82 13.83 -4.60
C ILE A 316 -4.51 13.49 -3.87
N SER A 317 -4.56 13.22 -2.57
CA SER A 317 -3.38 12.85 -1.79
C SER A 317 -2.80 11.49 -2.22
N LEU A 318 -3.66 10.51 -2.54
CA LEU A 318 -3.27 9.21 -3.07
C LEU A 318 -2.57 9.36 -4.42
N TYR A 319 -3.15 10.15 -5.32
CA TYR A 319 -2.59 10.39 -6.66
C TYR A 319 -1.25 11.12 -6.60
N LEU A 320 -1.19 12.24 -5.86
CA LEU A 320 0.05 13.02 -5.70
C LEU A 320 1.11 12.20 -4.98
N GLY A 321 0.73 11.50 -3.91
CA GLY A 321 1.63 10.60 -3.19
C GLY A 321 2.20 9.56 -4.14
N MET A 322 1.36 8.85 -4.89
CA MET A 322 1.78 7.86 -5.88
C MET A 322 2.74 8.43 -6.92
N ARG A 323 2.50 9.66 -7.39
CA ARG A 323 3.34 10.29 -8.39
C ARG A 323 4.72 10.69 -7.86
N ILE A 324 4.80 11.10 -6.59
CA ILE A 324 6.02 11.61 -5.96
C ILE A 324 6.86 10.46 -5.38
N PHE A 325 6.22 9.49 -4.72
CA PHE A 325 6.89 8.42 -3.96
C PHE A 325 6.65 7.01 -4.54
N GLY A 326 6.06 6.90 -5.74
CA GLY A 326 5.72 5.62 -6.34
C GLY A 326 4.67 4.85 -5.52
N VAL A 327 4.75 3.52 -5.49
CA VAL A 327 3.79 2.67 -4.77
C VAL A 327 3.70 3.02 -3.27
N MET A 328 4.81 3.40 -2.64
CA MET A 328 4.82 3.84 -1.23
C MET A 328 4.03 5.13 -1.01
N GLY A 329 3.90 5.95 -2.05
CA GLY A 329 3.14 7.18 -2.06
C GLY A 329 1.65 7.02 -1.79
N ILE A 330 1.12 5.84 -2.03
CA ILE A 330 -0.29 5.50 -1.77
C ILE A 330 -0.57 5.49 -0.26
N LEU A 331 0.40 5.08 0.55
CA LEU A 331 0.32 5.17 2.01
C LEU A 331 0.68 6.58 2.50
N ILE A 332 1.76 7.15 1.95
CA ILE A 332 2.28 8.45 2.39
C ILE A 332 1.29 9.59 2.10
N GLY A 333 0.57 9.55 0.97
CA GLY A 333 -0.39 10.56 0.55
C GLY A 333 -1.46 10.87 1.62
N PRO A 334 -2.34 9.90 1.95
CA PRO A 334 -3.33 10.07 3.01
C PRO A 334 -2.73 10.43 4.37
N LEU A 335 -1.57 9.87 4.71
CA LEU A 335 -0.84 10.21 5.94
C LEU A 335 -0.47 11.70 6.00
N THR A 336 0.05 12.26 4.90
CA THR A 336 0.35 13.70 4.83
C THR A 336 -0.91 14.55 4.95
N LEU A 337 -2.04 14.12 4.36
CA LEU A 337 -3.31 14.82 4.49
C LEU A 337 -3.82 14.83 5.94
N ILE A 338 -3.67 13.70 6.66
CA ILE A 338 -3.99 13.58 8.09
C ILE A 338 -3.12 14.53 8.91
N ILE A 339 -1.81 14.57 8.64
CA ILE A 339 -0.88 15.47 9.33
C ILE A 339 -1.25 16.94 9.09
N ILE A 340 -1.54 17.33 7.85
CA ILE A 340 -1.96 18.70 7.50
C ILE A 340 -3.25 19.08 8.25
N LYS A 341 -4.24 18.19 8.26
CA LYS A 341 -5.49 18.43 8.99
C LYS A 341 -5.27 18.53 10.50
N ALA A 342 -4.38 17.72 11.06
CA ALA A 342 -4.00 17.80 12.47
C ALA A 342 -3.32 19.14 12.81
N LEU A 343 -2.45 19.65 11.93
CA LEU A 343 -1.79 20.95 12.07
C LEU A 343 -2.75 22.15 11.90
N GLN A 344 -3.77 22.03 11.06
CA GLN A 344 -4.84 23.04 10.94
C GLN A 344 -5.75 23.08 12.17
N LYS A 345 -6.03 21.91 12.78
CA LYS A 345 -6.85 21.82 13.99
C LYS A 345 -6.22 22.60 15.15
N THR A 346 -4.89 22.63 15.23
CA THR A 346 -4.09 23.26 16.30
C THR A 346 -3.68 24.72 16.04
N MET A 347 -4.26 25.37 15.01
CA MET A 347 -3.98 26.77 14.63
C MET A 347 -2.51 27.06 14.28
N ILE A 348 -1.70 26.04 14.00
CA ILE A 348 -0.36 26.23 13.42
C ILE A 348 -0.48 26.59 11.94
N LEU A 349 -1.43 25.96 11.24
CA LEU A 349 -1.88 26.34 9.91
C LEU A 349 -3.26 27.01 9.99
N PRO A 350 -3.54 28.04 9.15
CA PRO A 350 -4.87 28.63 9.09
C PRO A 350 -5.91 27.57 8.73
N ARG A 351 -6.99 27.50 9.51
CA ARG A 351 -8.12 26.60 9.23
C ARG A 351 -8.73 26.97 7.90
N TRP A 352 -9.11 25.96 7.11
CA TRP A 352 -9.94 26.18 5.93
C TRP A 352 -11.23 26.90 6.35
N LYS A 353 -11.50 28.05 5.71
CA LYS A 353 -12.74 28.77 5.91
C LYS A 353 -13.88 27.86 5.44
N LYS A 354 -14.80 27.51 6.34
CA LYS A 354 -16.03 26.84 5.94
C LYS A 354 -16.82 27.83 5.09
N THR A 355 -17.04 27.53 3.82
CA THR A 355 -18.06 28.21 3.03
C THR A 355 -19.39 27.96 3.71
N LYS A 356 -20.14 29.03 4.02
CA LYS A 356 -21.56 28.90 4.34
C LYS A 356 -22.18 28.21 3.13
N GLN A 357 -22.73 27.02 3.33
CA GLN A 357 -23.58 26.41 2.32
C GLN A 357 -24.79 27.35 2.14
N PRO A 358 -25.17 27.69 0.90
CA PRO A 358 -26.39 28.44 0.63
C PRO A 358 -27.62 27.68 1.10
#